data_AF-Q2NWN0-F1
#
_entry.id   AF-Q2NWN0-F1
#
_cell.length_a   1.000
_cell.length_b   1.000
_cell.length_c   1.000
_cell.angle_alpha   90.00
_cell.angle_beta   90.00
_cell.angle_gamma   90.00
#
_symmetry.space_group_name_H-M   'P 1'
#
loop_
_entity.id
_entity.type
_entity.pdbx_description
1 polymer ?
#
loop_
_entity_poly.entity_id
_entity_poly.type
_entity_poly.pdbx_seq_one_letter_code
_entity_poly.pdbx_strand_id
1 'polypeptide(L)'
;MKSIRRFGGVIKVKPDKYAYYAQLHANPWPDVNAMIKKCNIANYSIYFKDGYLFSYYEYHGDNYQEDMKKMAVDPVTKKWWAECVPA
;
A
#
# COMPACT_ATOMS: atom_id res chain seq x y z
N MET A 1 16.52 19.52 -6.64
CA MET A 1 15.49 18.45 -6.67
C MET A 1 15.41 17.84 -5.29
N LYS A 2 14.20 17.60 -4.75
CA LYS A 2 14.08 16.80 -3.51
C LYS A 2 14.61 15.39 -3.75
N SER A 3 15.36 14.85 -2.78
CA SER A 3 15.79 13.46 -2.83
C SER A 3 14.58 12.54 -2.65
N ILE A 4 14.31 11.70 -3.65
CA ILE A 4 13.24 10.70 -3.59
C ILE A 4 13.72 9.54 -2.72
N ARG A 5 12.93 9.18 -1.71
CA ARG A 5 13.17 7.97 -0.91
C ARG A 5 12.41 6.79 -1.52
N ARG A 6 13.07 5.64 -1.65
CA ARG A 6 12.48 4.42 -2.21
C ARG A 6 12.30 3.39 -1.12
N PHE A 7 11.14 2.77 -1.08
CA PHE A 7 10.79 1.77 -0.09
C PHE A 7 10.45 0.46 -0.78
N GLY A 8 10.92 -0.63 -0.17
CA GLY A 8 10.62 -2.00 -0.57
C GLY A 8 10.14 -2.79 0.64
N GLY A 9 9.09 -3.58 0.48
CA GLY A 9 8.55 -4.45 1.52
C GLY A 9 8.22 -5.84 0.96
N VAL A 10 8.34 -6.86 1.80
CA VAL A 10 7.97 -8.24 1.45
C VAL A 10 7.02 -8.79 2.49
N ILE A 11 5.92 -9.39 2.05
CA ILE A 11 4.99 -10.12 2.90
C ILE A 11 4.63 -11.47 2.26
N LYS A 12 4.44 -12.50 3.09
CA LYS A 12 3.99 -13.82 2.64
C LYS A 12 2.46 -13.88 2.67
N VAL A 13 1.85 -14.33 1.58
CA VAL A 13 0.40 -14.44 1.44
C VAL A 13 -0.04 -15.83 1.91
N LYS A 14 -1.18 -15.89 2.61
CA LYS A 14 -1.87 -17.17 2.88
C LYS A 14 -2.31 -17.77 1.53
N PRO A 15 -1.97 -19.02 1.18
CA PRO A 15 -2.21 -19.56 -0.17
C PRO A 15 -3.67 -19.43 -0.67
N ASP A 16 -4.65 -19.53 0.22
CA ASP A 16 -6.08 -19.41 -0.07
C ASP A 16 -6.57 -17.97 -0.28
N LYS A 17 -5.74 -16.96 0.04
CA LYS A 17 -6.12 -15.54 -0.01
C LYS A 17 -5.63 -14.79 -1.24
N TYR A 18 -4.71 -15.36 -2.02
CA TYR A 18 -4.13 -14.66 -3.17
C TYR A 18 -5.17 -14.24 -4.22
N ALA A 19 -6.11 -15.12 -4.57
CA ALA A 19 -7.12 -14.81 -5.57
C ALA A 19 -7.98 -13.60 -5.17
N TYR A 20 -8.41 -13.56 -3.91
CA TYR A 20 -9.15 -12.43 -3.36
C TYR A 20 -8.30 -11.15 -3.36
N TYR A 21 -7.05 -11.25 -2.91
CA TYR A 21 -6.11 -10.12 -2.89
C TYR A 21 -5.92 -9.52 -4.29
N ALA A 22 -5.73 -10.35 -5.31
CA ALA A 22 -5.57 -9.91 -6.69
C ALA A 22 -6.84 -9.24 -7.24
N GLN A 23 -8.02 -9.81 -6.99
CA GLN A 23 -9.30 -9.22 -7.40
C GLN A 23 -9.52 -7.84 -6.74
N LEU A 24 -9.22 -7.74 -5.44
CA LEU A 24 -9.33 -6.50 -4.68
C LEU A 24 -8.40 -5.42 -5.26
N HIS A 25 -7.14 -5.77 -5.55
CA HIS A 25 -6.14 -4.83 -6.10
C HIS A 25 -6.31 -4.52 -7.60
N ALA A 26 -7.11 -5.28 -8.33
CA ALA A 26 -7.47 -4.95 -9.72
C ALA A 26 -8.38 -3.71 -9.79
N ASN A 27 -9.18 -3.46 -8.75
CA ASN A 27 -10.08 -2.31 -8.66
C ASN A 27 -9.96 -1.63 -7.28
N PRO A 28 -8.81 -1.01 -6.98
CA PRO A 28 -8.59 -0.39 -5.68
C PRO A 28 -9.56 0.77 -5.48
N TRP A 29 -10.01 0.97 -4.24
CA TRP A 29 -10.94 2.05 -3.95
C TRP A 29 -10.31 3.41 -4.27
N PRO A 30 -10.99 4.30 -5.03
CA PRO A 30 -10.42 5.59 -5.45
C PRO A 30 -9.89 6.44 -4.28
N ASP A 31 -10.58 6.39 -3.15
CA ASP A 31 -10.22 7.14 -1.94
C ASP A 31 -8.92 6.64 -1.28
N VAL A 32 -8.63 5.34 -1.37
CA VAL A 32 -7.35 4.77 -0.89
C VAL A 32 -6.20 5.30 -1.74
N ASN A 33 -6.37 5.31 -3.06
CA ASN A 33 -5.38 5.88 -3.98
C ASN A 33 -5.19 7.39 -3.76
N ALA A 34 -6.27 8.12 -3.48
CA ALA A 34 -6.19 9.53 -3.14
C ALA A 34 -5.43 9.75 -1.82
N MET A 35 -5.63 8.90 -0.82
CA MET A 35 -4.93 8.97 0.46
C MET A 35 -3.43 8.68 0.30
N ILE A 36 -3.05 7.66 -0.49
CA ILE A 36 -1.65 7.34 -0.83
C ILE A 36 -0.96 8.56 -1.45
N LYS A 37 -1.60 9.23 -2.41
CA LYS A 37 -1.08 10.46 -3.03
C LYS A 37 -0.98 11.61 -2.02
N LYS A 38 -1.97 11.79 -1.14
CA LYS A 38 -1.96 12.79 -0.04
C LYS A 38 -0.86 12.56 0.99
N CYS A 39 -0.26 11.36 1.01
CA CYS A 39 0.88 10.97 1.82
C CYS A 39 2.19 10.98 1.03
N ASN A 40 2.23 11.68 -0.12
CA ASN A 40 3.42 11.84 -0.95
C ASN A 40 4.02 10.51 -1.47
N ILE A 41 3.21 9.46 -1.57
CA ILE A 41 3.60 8.19 -2.18
C ILE A 41 3.21 8.18 -3.67
N ALA A 42 4.15 7.78 -4.51
CA ALA A 42 3.98 7.59 -5.94
C ALA A 42 4.72 6.33 -6.42
N ASN A 43 4.53 5.97 -7.69
CA ASN A 43 5.14 4.78 -8.31
C ASN A 43 4.92 3.48 -7.50
N TYR A 44 3.75 3.37 -6.86
CA TYR A 44 3.43 2.24 -5.97
C TYR A 44 2.98 1.03 -6.79
N SER A 45 3.80 -0.01 -6.80
CA SER A 45 3.50 -1.32 -7.41
C SER A 45 3.62 -2.45 -6.39
N ILE A 46 2.83 -3.50 -6.57
CA ILE A 46 2.92 -4.74 -5.80
C ILE A 46 3.05 -5.91 -6.77
N TYR A 47 4.10 -6.72 -6.58
CA TYR A 47 4.43 -7.86 -7.43
C TYR A 47 4.20 -9.15 -6.65
N PHE A 48 3.71 -10.19 -7.32
CA PHE A 48 3.53 -11.51 -6.71
C PHE A 48 4.50 -12.53 -7.30
N LYS A 49 5.17 -13.30 -6.43
CA LYS A 49 6.02 -14.42 -6.84
C LYS A 49 6.08 -15.47 -5.73
N ASP A 50 5.79 -16.73 -6.07
CA ASP A 50 5.97 -17.90 -5.20
C ASP A 50 5.37 -17.75 -3.78
N GLY A 51 4.20 -17.12 -3.68
CA GLY A 51 3.50 -16.89 -2.40
C GLY A 51 3.91 -15.61 -1.67
N TYR A 52 4.81 -14.80 -2.24
CA TYR A 52 5.25 -13.52 -1.68
C TYR A 52 4.72 -12.34 -2.48
N LEU A 53 4.36 -11.28 -1.77
CA LEU A 53 4.11 -9.96 -2.34
C LEU A 53 5.31 -9.07 -2.06
N PHE A 54 5.87 -8.48 -3.10
CA PHE A 54 6.87 -7.42 -3.01
C PHE A 54 6.21 -6.08 -3.33
N SER A 55 6.16 -5.18 -2.35
CA SER A 55 5.71 -3.80 -2.53
C SER A 55 6.90 -2.90 -2.81
N TYR A 56 6.74 -1.99 -3.78
CA TYR A 56 7.70 -0.94 -4.10
C TYR A 56 6.97 0.37 -4.24
N TYR A 57 7.49 1.45 -3.64
CA TYR A 57 7.01 2.80 -3.88
C TYR A 57 8.08 3.88 -3.67
N GLU A 58 7.81 5.05 -4.22
CA GLU A 58 8.60 6.26 -4.09
C GLU A 58 7.90 7.24 -3.16
N TYR A 59 8.65 7.83 -2.24
CA TYR A 59 8.17 8.85 -1.31
C TYR A 59 8.83 10.20 -1.63
N HIS A 60 7.99 11.20 -1.84
CA HIS A 60 8.38 12.54 -2.29
C HIS A 60 8.23 13.63 -1.21
N GLY A 61 7.75 13.27 -0.02
CA GLY A 61 7.51 14.21 1.07
C GLY A 61 8.74 14.46 1.95
N ASP A 62 8.55 15.27 2.99
CA ASP A 62 9.61 15.64 3.94
C ASP A 62 9.56 14.79 5.20
N ASN A 63 8.35 14.51 5.70
CA ASN A 63 8.14 13.79 6.95
C ASN A 63 7.38 12.48 6.75
N TYR A 64 8.14 11.43 6.46
CA TYR A 64 7.58 10.10 6.22
C TYR A 64 6.76 9.59 7.41
N GLN A 65 7.22 9.83 8.65
CA GLN A 65 6.50 9.36 9.84
C GLN A 65 5.15 10.06 10.02
N GLU A 66 5.07 11.37 9.76
CA GLU A 66 3.80 12.10 9.80
C GLU A 66 2.85 11.65 8.70
N ASP A 67 3.34 11.46 7.48
CA ASP A 67 2.50 10.97 6.38
C ASP A 67 1.98 9.56 6.65
N MET A 68 2.79 8.66 7.22
CA MET A 68 2.32 7.32 7.58
C MET A 68 1.31 7.35 8.74
N LYS A 69 1.49 8.24 9.73
CA LYS A 69 0.50 8.44 10.80
C LYS A 69 -0.83 8.96 10.24
N LYS A 70 -0.77 9.92 9.31
CA LYS A 70 -1.95 10.46 8.61
C LYS A 70 -2.70 9.37 7.85
N MET A 71 -1.99 8.51 7.12
CA MET A 71 -2.58 7.35 6.44
C MET A 71 -3.20 6.35 7.43
N ALA A 72 -2.50 6.08 8.54
CA ALA A 72 -2.94 5.10 9.53
C ALA A 72 -4.21 5.50 10.30
N VAL A 73 -4.55 6.79 10.36
CA VAL A 73 -5.78 7.26 11.00
C VAL A 73 -6.96 7.42 10.02
N ASP A 74 -6.71 7.37 8.71
CA ASP A 74 -7.75 7.51 7.69
C ASP A 74 -8.76 6.34 7.73
N PRO A 75 -10.07 6.61 7.88
CA PRO A 75 -11.07 5.57 8.07
C PRO A 75 -11.26 4.67 6.83
N VAL A 76 -11.08 5.20 5.62
CA VAL A 76 -11.21 4.39 4.39
C VAL A 76 -10.02 3.46 4.24
N THR A 77 -8.83 3.95 4.53
CA THR A 77 -7.59 3.16 4.55
C THR A 77 -7.66 2.04 5.58
N LYS A 78 -8.20 2.29 6.78
CA LYS A 78 -8.43 1.24 7.79
C LYS A 78 -9.37 0.15 7.29
N LYS A 79 -10.48 0.52 6.66
CA LYS A 79 -11.43 -0.44 6.06
C LYS A 79 -10.75 -1.28 4.96
N TRP A 80 -9.99 -0.62 4.09
CA TRP A 80 -9.21 -1.31 3.06
C TRP A 80 -8.19 -2.30 3.63
N TRP A 81 -7.47 -1.91 4.68
CA TRP A 81 -6.52 -2.81 5.34
C TRP A 81 -7.20 -4.02 5.99
N ALA A 82 -8.41 -3.88 6.52
CA ALA A 82 -9.18 -5.00 7.05
C ALA A 82 -9.54 -6.03 5.95
N GLU A 83 -9.74 -5.58 4.71
CA GLU A 83 -9.93 -6.47 3.55
C GLU A 83 -8.62 -7.15 3.11
N CYS A 84 -7.50 -6.43 3.16
CA CYS A 84 -6.19 -6.93 2.71
C CYS A 84 -5.51 -7.86 3.71
N VAL A 85 -5.67 -7.59 5.00
CA VAL A 85 -5.11 -8.34 6.12
C VAL A 85 -6.26 -8.77 7.04
N PRO A 86 -7.08 -9.74 6.58
CA PRO A 86 -8.13 -10.29 7.43
C PRO A 86 -7.50 -10.98 8.64
N ALA A 87 -8.17 -10.85 9.80
CA ALA A 87 -7.76 -11.39 11.09
C ALA A 87 -7.31 -12.87 11.03
#